data_AF-A0A4Q6E2T3-F1
#
_entry.id   AF-A0A4Q6E2T3-F1
#
_cell.length_a   1.000
_cell.length_b   1.000
_cell.length_c   1.000
_cell.angle_alpha   90.00
_cell.angle_beta   90.00
_cell.angle_gamma   90.00
#
_symmetry.space_group_name_H-M   'P 1'
#
loop_
_entity.id
_entity.type
_entity.pdbx_description
1 polymer ?
#
loop_
_entity_poly.entity_id
_entity_poly.type
_entity_poly.pdbx_seq_one_letter_code
_entity_poly.pdbx_strand_id
1 'polypeptide(L)'
;MIKLSQKLKDELWWLIISVDYDYSRIAIADHDLTDDLLTLWLEDKHDFKNTLDECLQLDLPVRHLARIIKAEGLNSYEGIKTHPKKNFTYKARIEINEPVTWYRDDAANAEQNWAREAMLKAVLTQLVETERVGGEW
;
A
#
# COMPACT_ATOMS: atom_id res chain seq x y z
N MET A 1 -4.16 -11.20 4.51
CA MET A 1 -4.38 -11.31 3.06
C MET A 1 -5.51 -10.38 2.69
N ILE A 2 -5.32 -9.54 1.67
CA ILE A 2 -6.34 -8.62 1.14
C ILE A 2 -7.31 -9.47 0.32
N LYS A 3 -8.61 -9.43 0.62
CA LYS A 3 -9.60 -10.17 -0.17
C LYS A 3 -9.94 -9.34 -1.40
N LEU A 4 -9.58 -9.85 -2.58
CA LEU A 4 -9.91 -9.26 -3.87
C LEU A 4 -10.99 -10.11 -4.54
N SER A 5 -11.98 -9.46 -5.17
CA SER A 5 -12.97 -10.16 -6.00
C SER A 5 -12.29 -10.72 -7.26
N GLN A 6 -12.85 -11.77 -7.85
CA GLN A 6 -12.27 -12.34 -9.08
C GLN A 6 -12.23 -11.31 -10.21
N LYS A 7 -13.31 -10.55 -10.39
CA LYS A 7 -13.36 -9.45 -11.37
C LYS A 7 -12.18 -8.48 -11.22
N LEU A 8 -11.91 -8.02 -10.00
CA LEU A 8 -10.83 -7.09 -9.73
C LEU A 8 -9.44 -7.72 -9.96
N LYS A 9 -9.29 -9.01 -9.66
CA LYS A 9 -8.06 -9.75 -10.00
C LYS A 9 -7.84 -9.81 -11.51
N ASP A 10 -8.89 -10.09 -12.28
CA ASP A 10 -8.82 -10.17 -13.74
C ASP A 10 -8.44 -8.79 -14.32
N GLU A 11 -9.04 -7.71 -13.82
CA GLU A 11 -8.71 -6.34 -14.21
C GLU A 11 -7.26 -5.95 -13.86
N LEU A 12 -6.78 -6.33 -12.67
CA LEU A 12 -5.37 -6.15 -12.28
C LEU A 12 -4.43 -6.95 -13.18
N TRP A 13 -4.79 -8.17 -13.55
CA TRP A 13 -4.00 -8.96 -14.51
C TRP A 13 -3.96 -8.33 -15.89
N TRP A 14 -5.08 -7.79 -16.38
CA TRP A 14 -5.10 -7.03 -17.63
C TRP A 14 -4.18 -5.81 -17.57
N LEU A 15 -4.18 -5.08 -16.47
CA LEU A 15 -3.26 -3.97 -16.27
C LEU A 15 -1.80 -4.45 -16.31
N ILE A 16 -1.46 -5.52 -15.58
CA ILE A 16 -0.10 -6.10 -15.56
C ILE A 16 0.34 -6.53 -16.98
N ILE A 17 -0.55 -7.14 -17.76
CA ILE A 17 -0.27 -7.54 -19.14
C ILE A 17 -0.09 -6.30 -20.03
N SER A 18 -0.93 -5.27 -19.87
CA SER A 18 -0.85 -4.04 -20.68
C SER A 18 0.45 -3.28 -20.48
N VAL A 19 1.04 -3.34 -19.28
CA VAL A 19 2.36 -2.76 -18.98
C VAL A 19 3.53 -3.67 -19.34
N ASP A 20 3.28 -4.80 -20.01
CA ASP A 20 4.29 -5.81 -20.38
C ASP A 20 5.07 -6.35 -19.16
N TYR A 21 4.35 -6.59 -18.05
CA TYR A 21 4.91 -7.06 -16.78
C TYR A 21 5.96 -6.12 -16.13
N ASP A 22 6.18 -4.92 -16.67
CA ASP A 22 6.96 -3.89 -16.03
C ASP A 22 6.11 -3.14 -15.00
N TYR A 23 6.11 -3.66 -13.77
CA TYR A 23 5.36 -3.07 -12.65
C TYR A 23 5.75 -1.62 -12.34
N SER A 24 6.93 -1.16 -12.76
CA SER A 24 7.35 0.24 -12.56
C SER A 24 6.54 1.24 -13.40
N ARG A 25 5.87 0.75 -14.46
CA ARG A 25 4.94 1.52 -15.29
C ARG A 25 3.55 1.65 -14.69
N ILE A 26 3.16 0.83 -13.73
CA ILE A 26 1.88 1.01 -13.03
C ILE A 26 2.03 2.22 -12.10
N ALA A 27 1.23 3.25 -12.35
CA ALA A 27 1.17 4.47 -11.54
C ALA A 27 -0.16 4.57 -10.80
N ILE A 28 -0.12 5.28 -9.67
CA ILE A 28 -1.32 5.76 -8.99
C ILE A 28 -1.60 7.15 -9.56
N ALA A 29 -2.64 7.26 -10.38
CA ALA A 29 -3.08 8.52 -10.99
C ALA A 29 -3.65 9.47 -9.94
N ASP A 30 -4.48 8.93 -9.04
CA ASP A 30 -5.05 9.65 -7.91
C ASP A 30 -5.42 8.69 -6.77
N HIS A 31 -5.83 9.24 -5.63
CA HIS A 31 -6.27 8.49 -4.47
C HIS A 31 -7.29 9.27 -3.63
N ASP A 32 -8.14 8.52 -2.92
CA ASP A 32 -9.04 9.06 -1.93
C ASP A 32 -9.01 8.18 -0.67
N LEU A 33 -9.12 8.81 0.50
CA LEU A 33 -9.11 8.14 1.79
C LEU A 33 -10.35 8.52 2.59
N THR A 34 -11.27 7.56 2.71
CA THR A 34 -12.42 7.64 3.62
C THR A 34 -12.09 6.96 4.95
N ASP A 35 -13.07 6.88 5.86
CA ASP A 35 -12.89 6.16 7.13
C ASP A 35 -12.77 4.64 6.96
N ASP A 36 -13.37 4.08 5.90
CA ASP A 36 -13.40 2.64 5.68
C ASP A 36 -12.49 2.17 4.54
N LEU A 37 -12.33 2.99 3.50
CA LEU A 37 -11.67 2.64 2.25
C LEU A 37 -10.57 3.64 1.86
N LEU A 38 -9.45 3.09 1.40
CA LEU A 38 -8.47 3.75 0.54
C LEU A 38 -8.82 3.35 -0.91
N THR A 39 -9.16 4.33 -1.73
CA THR A 39 -9.37 4.15 -3.17
C THR A 39 -8.12 4.62 -3.90
N LEU A 40 -7.61 3.79 -4.80
CA LEU A 40 -6.49 4.11 -5.69
C LEU A 40 -6.96 4.01 -7.14
N TRP A 41 -6.70 5.01 -7.95
CA TRP A 41 -6.90 4.95 -9.40
C TRP A 41 -5.57 4.62 -10.07
N LEU A 42 -5.51 3.48 -10.77
CA LEU A 42 -4.30 2.95 -11.37
C LEU A 42 -4.30 3.13 -12.89
N GLU A 43 -3.14 3.45 -13.44
CA GLU A 43 -2.93 3.59 -14.89
C GLU A 43 -1.51 3.16 -15.30
N ASP A 44 -1.29 3.06 -16.61
CA ASP A 44 0.04 2.87 -17.19
C ASP A 44 0.67 4.24 -17.48
N LYS A 45 1.90 4.47 -17.02
CA LYS A 45 2.68 5.69 -17.30
C LYS A 45 2.90 5.96 -18.79
N HIS A 46 2.75 4.95 -19.65
CA HIS A 46 2.86 5.11 -21.10
C HIS A 46 1.51 5.30 -21.79
N ASP A 47 0.40 5.16 -21.08
CA ASP A 47 -0.97 5.30 -21.57
C ASP A 47 -1.83 6.04 -20.53
N PHE A 48 -1.45 7.30 -20.28
CA PHE A 48 -2.15 8.19 -19.36
C PHE A 48 -3.61 8.37 -19.75
N LYS A 49 -4.49 8.24 -18.76
CA LYS A 49 -5.92 8.42 -18.97
C LYS A 49 -6.31 9.89 -18.91
N ASN A 50 -7.34 10.26 -19.68
CA ASN A 50 -7.80 11.64 -19.69
C ASN A 50 -8.72 11.95 -18.51
N THR A 51 -9.33 10.91 -17.93
CA THR A 51 -10.25 11.01 -16.79
C THR A 51 -10.09 9.81 -15.85
N LEU A 52 -10.34 10.01 -14.55
CA LEU A 52 -10.23 8.93 -13.53
C LEU A 52 -11.16 7.74 -13.79
N ASP A 53 -12.30 7.96 -14.46
CA ASP A 53 -13.25 6.89 -14.82
C ASP A 53 -12.66 5.85 -15.80
N GLU A 54 -11.58 6.21 -16.49
CA GLU A 54 -10.85 5.31 -17.39
C GLU A 54 -9.72 4.55 -16.67
N CYS A 55 -9.36 4.96 -15.45
CA CYS A 55 -8.35 4.29 -14.63
C CYS A 55 -8.94 3.04 -13.96
N LEU A 56 -8.07 2.08 -13.64
CA LEU A 56 -8.48 0.94 -12.82
C LEU A 56 -8.63 1.38 -11.36
N GLN A 57 -9.87 1.42 -10.88
CA GLN A 57 -10.16 1.73 -9.48
C GLN A 57 -9.91 0.52 -8.57
N LEU A 58 -9.15 0.74 -7.50
CA LEU A 58 -8.81 -0.25 -6.49
C LEU A 58 -9.26 0.23 -5.11
N ASP A 59 -10.35 -0.35 -4.60
CA ASP A 59 -10.87 -0.05 -3.27
C ASP A 59 -10.34 -1.03 -2.23
N LEU A 60 -9.67 -0.49 -1.21
CA LEU A 60 -8.95 -1.27 -0.22
C LEU A 60 -9.37 -0.88 1.19
N PRO A 61 -9.73 -1.84 2.06
CA PRO A 61 -10.03 -1.54 3.46
C PRO A 61 -8.87 -0.83 4.17
N VAL A 62 -9.15 0.28 4.85
CA VAL A 62 -8.14 1.11 5.55
C VAL A 62 -7.34 0.33 6.58
N ARG A 63 -7.93 -0.70 7.20
CA ARG A 63 -7.22 -1.64 8.08
C ARG A 63 -5.98 -2.28 7.43
N HIS A 64 -5.99 -2.48 6.11
CA HIS A 64 -4.87 -3.03 5.38
C HIS A 64 -3.78 -1.99 5.18
N LEU A 65 -4.13 -0.74 4.88
CA LEU A 65 -3.20 0.39 4.86
C LEU A 65 -2.52 0.55 6.23
N ALA A 66 -3.28 0.56 7.32
CA ALA A 66 -2.75 0.66 8.68
C ALA A 66 -1.72 -0.45 8.98
N ARG A 67 -2.01 -1.68 8.53
CA ARG A 67 -1.11 -2.82 8.68
C ARG A 67 0.17 -2.66 7.86
N ILE A 68 0.10 -2.12 6.64
CA ILE A 68 1.28 -1.85 5.81
C ILE A 68 2.14 -0.76 6.45
N ILE A 69 1.55 0.37 6.82
CA ILE A 69 2.26 1.48 7.49
C ILE A 69 3.04 0.98 8.71
N LYS A 70 2.41 0.14 9.53
CA LYS A 70 3.06 -0.45 10.71
C LYS A 70 4.16 -1.45 10.37
N ALA A 71 3.96 -2.27 9.35
CA ALA A 71 4.94 -3.28 8.92
C ALA A 71 6.21 -2.61 8.35
N GLU A 72 6.02 -1.61 7.50
CA GLU A 72 7.10 -0.78 6.93
C GLU A 72 7.71 0.16 7.97
N GLY A 73 7.00 0.42 9.08
CA GLY A 73 7.46 1.29 10.16
C GLY A 73 7.40 2.78 9.83
N LEU A 74 6.57 3.17 8.86
CA LEU A 74 6.47 4.55 8.38
C LEU A 74 5.97 5.51 9.47
N ASN A 75 5.10 5.04 10.37
CA ASN A 75 4.58 5.83 11.49
C ASN A 75 5.51 5.85 12.71
N SER A 76 6.80 5.59 12.54
CA SER A 76 7.73 5.41 13.65
C SER A 76 9.17 5.75 13.29
N TYR A 77 9.99 6.03 14.30
CA TYR A 77 11.42 6.28 14.12
C TYR A 77 12.26 5.44 15.08
N GLU A 78 13.53 5.23 14.74
CA GLU A 78 14.49 4.61 15.66
C GLU A 78 14.88 5.60 16.76
N GLY A 79 14.63 5.20 18.01
CA GLY A 79 15.01 5.96 19.19
C GLY A 79 15.64 5.08 20.27
N ILE A 80 15.89 5.69 21.42
CA ILE A 80 16.44 5.02 22.59
C ILE A 80 15.39 5.07 23.71
N LYS A 81 15.10 3.92 24.30
CA LYS A 81 14.29 3.81 25.52
C LYS A 81 15.16 3.39 26.69
N THR A 82 14.83 3.88 27.88
CA THR A 82 15.48 3.48 29.13
C THR A 82 14.59 2.49 29.86
N HIS A 83 15.15 1.37 30.28
CA HIS A 83 14.39 0.38 31.03
C HIS A 83 13.94 0.95 32.38
N PRO A 84 12.62 0.96 32.68
CA PRO A 84 12.05 1.76 33.78
C PRO A 84 12.56 1.38 35.18
N LYS A 85 13.11 0.17 35.35
CA LYS A 85 13.63 -0.32 36.63
C LYS A 85 15.13 -0.59 36.69
N LYS A 86 15.78 -0.70 35.53
CA LYS A 86 17.15 -1.23 35.43
C LYS A 86 18.14 -0.24 34.80
N ASN A 87 17.66 0.95 34.40
CA ASN A 87 18.46 2.06 33.88
C ASN A 87 19.41 1.74 32.71
N PHE A 88 19.23 0.61 32.03
CA PHE A 88 19.92 0.36 30.77
C PHE A 88 19.12 0.94 29.60
N THR A 89 19.82 1.56 28.67
CA THR A 89 19.28 2.12 27.43
C THR A 89 19.30 1.08 26.33
N TYR A 90 18.23 0.98 25.55
CA TYR A 90 18.14 0.09 24.39
C TYR A 90 17.49 0.80 23.21
N LYS A 91 17.89 0.41 21.99
CA LYS A 91 17.25 0.89 20.77
C LYS A 91 15.83 0.35 20.70
N ALA A 92 14.88 1.21 20.38
CA ALA A 92 13.48 0.87 20.23
C ALA A 92 12.87 1.69 19.09
N ARG A 93 11.88 1.10 18.43
CA ARG A 93 11.02 1.83 17.48
C ARG A 93 10.00 2.62 18.29
N ILE A 94 9.99 3.94 18.13
CA ILE A 94 9.09 4.87 18.81
C ILE A 94 8.02 5.27 17.81
N GLU A 95 6.78 4.93 18.13
CA GLU A 95 5.63 5.29 17.31
C GLU A 95 5.34 6.78 17.46
N ILE A 96 5.10 7.44 16.32
CA ILE A 96 4.73 8.85 16.26
C ILE A 96 3.24 8.99 16.58
N ASN A 97 2.42 8.22 15.88
CA ASN A 97 0.97 8.18 16.03
C ASN A 97 0.41 6.85 15.49
N GLU A 98 -0.87 6.57 15.75
CA GLU A 98 -1.57 5.43 15.16
C GLU A 98 -1.49 5.49 13.63
N PRO A 99 -1.35 4.35 12.91
CA PRO A 99 -0.97 4.35 11.49
C PRO A 99 -1.84 5.22 10.57
N VAL A 100 -3.17 5.20 10.75
CA VAL A 100 -4.10 5.96 9.91
C VAL A 100 -4.09 7.44 10.28
N THR A 101 -4.01 7.75 11.58
CA THR A 101 -3.90 9.12 12.08
C THR A 101 -2.60 9.75 11.60
N TRP A 102 -1.48 9.02 11.70
CA TRP A 102 -0.20 9.43 11.14
C TRP A 102 -0.32 9.77 9.65
N TYR A 103 -0.94 8.89 8.86
CA TYR A 103 -1.09 9.11 7.42
C TYR A 103 -1.89 10.38 7.10
N ARG A 104 -2.96 10.65 7.86
CA ARG A 104 -3.85 11.80 7.62
C ARG A 104 -3.26 13.12 8.11
N ASP A 105 -2.71 13.11 9.32
CA ASP A 105 -2.48 14.35 10.09
C ASP A 105 -0.98 14.70 10.20
N ASP A 106 -0.09 13.70 10.15
CA ASP A 106 1.34 13.88 10.44
C ASP A 106 2.24 13.68 9.21
N ALA A 107 1.87 12.78 8.29
CA ALA A 107 2.70 12.37 7.17
C ALA A 107 2.78 13.47 6.09
N ALA A 108 4.00 13.74 5.62
CA ALA A 108 4.20 14.57 4.45
C ALA A 108 3.65 13.89 3.18
N ASN A 109 3.34 14.68 2.14
CA ASN A 109 2.83 14.15 0.86
C ASN A 109 3.68 13.02 0.28
N ALA A 110 5.02 13.10 0.41
CA ALA A 110 5.94 12.06 -0.03
C ALA A 110 5.79 10.77 0.78
N GLU A 111 5.63 10.87 2.11
CA GLU A 111 5.48 9.71 3.00
C GLU A 111 4.12 9.04 2.80
N GLN A 112 3.07 9.83 2.58
CA GLN A 112 1.77 9.32 2.17
C GLN A 112 1.88 8.56 0.83
N ASN A 113 2.64 9.10 -0.12
CA ASN A 113 2.88 8.41 -1.40
C ASN A 113 3.59 7.07 -1.21
N TRP A 114 4.64 7.01 -0.38
CA TRP A 114 5.32 5.76 -0.06
C TRP A 114 4.38 4.72 0.56
N ALA A 115 3.48 5.13 1.44
CA ALA A 115 2.48 4.23 2.02
C ALA A 115 1.52 3.66 0.96
N ARG A 116 1.07 4.48 0.00
CA ARG A 116 0.21 4.02 -1.11
C ARG A 116 0.95 3.08 -2.07
N GLU A 117 2.20 3.40 -2.41
CA GLU A 117 3.06 2.56 -3.24
C GLU A 117 3.35 1.21 -2.57
N ALA A 118 3.63 1.21 -1.26
CA ALA A 118 3.80 -0.01 -0.49
C ALA A 118 2.53 -0.86 -0.46
N MET A 119 1.36 -0.21 -0.36
CA MET A 119 0.06 -0.89 -0.42
C MET A 119 -0.20 -1.52 -1.80
N LEU A 120 0.04 -0.77 -2.88
CA LEU A 120 -0.07 -1.28 -4.25
C LEU A 120 0.87 -2.47 -4.48
N LYS A 121 2.14 -2.34 -4.06
CA LYS A 121 3.12 -3.43 -4.13
C LYS A 121 2.63 -4.67 -3.40
N ALA A 122 2.09 -4.53 -2.18
CA ALA A 122 1.56 -5.65 -1.43
C ALA A 122 0.38 -6.34 -2.14
N VAL A 123 -0.50 -5.58 -2.79
CA VAL A 123 -1.60 -6.12 -3.60
C VAL A 123 -1.07 -6.93 -4.79
N LEU A 124 -0.14 -6.35 -5.56
CA LEU A 124 0.45 -6.99 -6.73
C LEU A 124 1.24 -8.25 -6.36
N THR A 125 2.05 -8.19 -5.31
CA THR A 125 2.78 -9.36 -4.78
C THR A 125 1.82 -10.47 -4.40
N GLN A 126 0.74 -10.15 -3.67
CA GLN A 126 -0.24 -11.15 -3.29
C GLN A 126 -0.92 -11.78 -4.51
N LEU A 127 -1.24 -10.98 -5.54
CA LEU A 127 -1.86 -11.49 -6.77
C LEU A 127 -0.98 -12.56 -7.44
N VAL A 128 0.31 -12.26 -7.62
CA VAL A 128 1.29 -13.19 -8.22
C VAL A 128 1.51 -14.43 -7.36
N GLU A 129 1.65 -14.27 -6.05
CA GLU A 129 1.89 -15.39 -5.13
C GLU A 129 0.69 -16.34 -5.03
N THR A 130 -0.53 -15.81 -5.06
CA THR A 130 -1.75 -16.64 -4.94
C THR A 130 -1.93 -17.55 -6.16
N GLU A 131 -1.61 -17.06 -7.36
CA GLU A 131 -1.65 -17.88 -8.58
C GLU A 131 -0.55 -18.94 -8.61
N ARG A 132 0.64 -18.64 -8.06
CA ARG A 132 1.75 -19.61 -8.00
C ARG A 132 1.48 -20.80 -7.07
N VAL A 133 0.62 -20.64 -6.06
CA VAL A 133 0.24 -21.70 -5.12
C VAL A 133 -0.93 -22.54 -5.64
N GLY A 134 -1.75 -22.00 -6.56
CA GLY A 134 -2.85 -22.72 -7.21
C GLY A 134 -2.45 -23.58 -8.42
N GLY A 135 -1.24 -23.37 -8.94
CA GLY A 135 -0.66 -24.19 -10.01
C GLY A 135 0.18 -25.34 -9.47
N GLU A 136 -0.46 -26.46 -9.15
CA GLU A 136 0.24 -27.75 -9.15
C GLU A 136 0.76 -28.00 -10.57
N TRP A 137 2.07 -28.23 -10.69
CA TRP A 137 2.71 -28.75 -11.90
C TRP A 137 2.59 -30.28 -11.92
#